data_AF-G2E8T1-F1
#
_entry.id   AF-G2E8T1-F1
#
_cell.length_a   1.000
_cell.length_b   1.000
_cell.length_c   1.000
_cell.angle_alpha   90.00
_cell.angle_beta   90.00
_cell.angle_gamma   90.00
#
_symmetry.space_group_name_H-M   'P 1'
#
loop_
_entity.id
_entity.type
_entity.pdbx_description
1 polymer ?
#
loop_
_entity_poly.entity_id
_entity_poly.type
_entity_poly.pdbx_seq_one_letter_code
_entity_poly.pdbx_strand_id
1 'polypeptide(L)'
;EAGGRPAVAELQLARLALAAKDAALAVRCGANAIEAMEVESYPEAARLGSALVGLLEDTQTPFPPRLLASAARALRNSGDGEAAERLLSSGSAVLDAGLETLDPMDAGHLLMEQADRARTKGELARAETLFQQLAVYAERADKPINVAVARGRIADILQARGQLGDVRSKALTQGEIADILQARGQLEEALRIRTEEQLPVYERLGDVRSKAVTQGKIADILQARGQLEEALRILTEEVLAAFERLGDVRSKALTQGQIADILQARGQLDEALRIRTEEELPVYERLGDVREKAVTQGKIADILQARGQARGGAAHPDRRCARGFRTPRRRALEGGDAGEDRRHSAGARAARGGAAHPDRRG
;
A
#
# COMPACT_ATOMS: atom_id res chain seq x y z
N GLU A 1 -27.64 8.98 1.77
CA GLU A 1 -28.50 9.36 2.92
C GLU A 1 -28.76 8.14 3.77
N ALA A 2 -28.10 8.05 4.93
CA ALA A 2 -28.15 6.89 5.82
C ALA A 2 -29.22 7.10 6.90
N GLY A 3 -30.48 6.90 6.53
CA GLY A 3 -31.61 6.84 7.47
C GLY A 3 -31.85 5.39 7.90
N GLY A 4 -31.00 4.84 8.77
CA GLY A 4 -31.27 3.54 9.40
C GLY A 4 -32.53 3.61 10.25
N ARG A 5 -33.28 2.50 10.35
CA ARG A 5 -34.42 2.44 11.28
C ARG A 5 -33.91 2.63 12.71
N PRO A 6 -34.67 3.29 13.60
CA PRO A 6 -34.28 3.43 15.00
C PRO A 6 -34.04 2.05 15.64
N ALA A 7 -33.04 1.95 16.51
CA ALA A 7 -32.69 0.72 17.23
C ALA A 7 -33.90 0.04 17.88
N VAL A 8 -34.79 0.83 18.50
CA VAL A 8 -36.03 0.35 19.11
C VAL A 8 -36.96 -0.31 18.09
N ALA A 9 -37.04 0.24 16.87
CA ALA A 9 -37.87 -0.32 15.81
C ALA A 9 -37.30 -1.66 15.31
N GLU A 10 -35.98 -1.78 15.15
CA GLU A 10 -35.35 -3.04 14.74
C GLU A 10 -35.55 -4.14 15.80
N LEU A 11 -35.44 -3.79 17.09
CA LEU A 11 -35.71 -4.73 18.18
C LEU A 11 -37.17 -5.20 18.19
N GLN A 12 -38.13 -4.29 17.99
CA GLN A 12 -39.54 -4.66 17.90
C GLN A 12 -39.84 -5.55 16.68
N LEU A 13 -39.24 -5.25 15.53
CA LEU A 13 -39.37 -6.07 14.33
C LEU A 13 -38.78 -7.47 14.53
N ALA A 14 -37.63 -7.60 15.19
CA ALA A 14 -37.02 -8.89 15.48
C ALA A 14 -37.89 -9.73 16.44
N ARG A 15 -38.48 -9.11 17.46
CA ARG A 15 -39.44 -9.78 18.35
C ARG A 15 -40.71 -10.21 17.62
N LEU A 16 -41.22 -9.37 16.71
CA LEU A 16 -42.36 -9.72 15.87
C LEU A 16 -42.05 -10.88 14.93
N ALA A 17 -40.86 -10.89 14.32
CA ALA A 17 -40.40 -11.97 13.45
C ALA A 17 -40.40 -13.32 14.19
N LEU A 18 -39.88 -13.35 15.42
CA LEU A 18 -39.91 -14.55 16.27
C LEU A 18 -41.33 -14.98 16.62
N ALA A 19 -42.20 -14.04 17.00
CA ALA A 19 -43.59 -14.35 17.35
C ALA A 19 -44.40 -14.88 16.15
N ALA A 20 -44.16 -14.32 14.96
CA ALA A 20 -44.80 -14.72 13.71
C ALA A 20 -44.14 -15.93 13.04
N LYS A 21 -42.99 -16.39 13.54
CA LYS A 21 -42.10 -17.37 12.87
C LYS A 21 -41.75 -16.97 11.43
N ASP A 22 -41.56 -15.67 11.20
CA ASP A 22 -41.23 -15.11 9.89
C ASP A 22 -39.70 -15.00 9.72
N ALA A 23 -39.12 -16.00 9.07
CA ALA A 23 -37.69 -16.06 8.80
C ALA A 23 -37.20 -14.93 7.87
N ALA A 24 -38.01 -14.50 6.90
CA ALA A 24 -37.63 -13.43 5.98
C ALA A 24 -37.53 -12.09 6.71
N LEU A 25 -38.45 -11.83 7.64
CA LEU A 25 -38.37 -10.65 8.50
C LEU A 25 -37.16 -10.73 9.45
N ALA A 26 -36.89 -11.91 10.03
CA ALA A 26 -35.74 -12.14 10.90
C ALA A 26 -34.41 -11.86 10.19
N VAL A 27 -34.24 -12.31 8.95
CA VAL A 27 -33.05 -12.01 8.11
C VAL A 27 -32.84 -10.50 7.94
N ARG A 28 -33.92 -9.73 7.77
CA ARG A 28 -33.85 -8.29 7.45
C ARG A 28 -33.56 -7.39 8.64
N CYS A 29 -33.96 -7.77 9.85
CA CYS A 29 -33.83 -6.92 11.05
C CYS A 29 -32.93 -7.52 12.14
N GLY A 30 -32.69 -8.83 12.12
CA GLY A 30 -32.06 -9.55 13.22
C GLY A 30 -30.67 -9.06 13.58
N ALA A 31 -29.80 -8.83 12.60
CA ALA A 31 -28.45 -8.32 12.84
C ALA A 31 -28.46 -6.94 13.51
N ASN A 32 -29.23 -5.98 12.98
CA ASN A 32 -29.36 -4.64 13.56
C ASN A 32 -29.97 -4.69 14.97
N ALA A 33 -30.93 -5.60 15.21
CA ALA A 33 -31.56 -5.76 16.52
C ALA A 33 -30.59 -6.32 17.58
N ILE A 34 -29.74 -7.28 17.21
CA ILE A 34 -28.69 -7.81 18.09
C ILE A 34 -27.69 -6.70 18.41
N GLU A 35 -27.16 -6.02 17.39
CA GLU A 35 -26.17 -4.93 17.55
C GLU A 35 -26.71 -3.78 18.40
N ALA A 36 -27.98 -3.40 18.22
CA ALA A 36 -28.64 -2.41 19.06
C ALA A 36 -28.67 -2.81 20.53
N MET A 37 -28.91 -4.09 20.81
CA MET A 37 -29.02 -4.62 22.17
C MET A 37 -27.66 -4.88 22.83
N GLU A 38 -26.59 -5.10 22.06
CA GLU A 38 -25.22 -5.21 22.58
C GLU A 38 -24.77 -3.94 23.32
N VAL A 39 -25.33 -2.77 22.96
CA VAL A 39 -25.06 -1.50 23.65
C VAL A 39 -25.57 -1.53 25.10
N GLU A 40 -26.64 -2.28 25.36
CA GLU A 40 -27.31 -2.34 26.66
C GLU A 40 -26.90 -3.59 27.46
N SER A 41 -26.94 -4.78 26.84
CA SER A 41 -26.76 -6.06 27.54
C SER A 41 -26.37 -7.20 26.59
N TYR A 42 -25.12 -7.67 26.68
CA TYR A 42 -24.65 -8.84 25.93
C TYR A 42 -25.44 -10.13 26.22
N PRO A 43 -25.82 -10.47 27.47
CA PRO A 43 -26.65 -11.66 27.73
C PRO A 43 -28.02 -11.61 27.05
N GLU A 44 -28.64 -10.44 26.93
CA GLU A 44 -29.91 -10.29 26.22
C GLU A 44 -29.72 -10.39 24.71
N ALA A 45 -28.69 -9.73 24.17
CA ALA A 45 -28.27 -9.86 22.78
C ALA A 45 -28.01 -11.33 22.40
N ALA A 46 -27.34 -12.09 23.27
CA ALA A 46 -27.06 -13.51 23.06
C ALA A 46 -28.33 -14.37 23.02
N ARG A 47 -29.31 -14.09 23.91
CA ARG A 47 -30.62 -14.76 23.89
C ARG A 47 -31.39 -14.48 22.62
N LEU A 48 -31.44 -13.21 22.18
CA LEU A 48 -32.10 -12.85 20.92
C LEU A 48 -31.40 -13.49 19.73
N GLY A 49 -30.07 -13.43 19.68
CA GLY A 49 -29.27 -14.04 18.63
C GLY A 49 -29.54 -15.54 18.51
N SER A 50 -29.53 -16.26 19.63
CA SER A 50 -29.83 -17.70 19.66
C SER A 50 -31.25 -18.01 19.19
N ALA A 51 -32.24 -17.21 19.59
CA ALA A 51 -33.62 -17.39 19.15
C ALA A 51 -33.79 -17.15 17.64
N LEU A 52 -33.14 -16.13 17.10
CA LEU A 52 -33.17 -15.84 15.67
C LEU A 52 -32.47 -16.92 14.85
N VAL A 53 -31.30 -17.38 15.30
CA VAL A 53 -30.59 -18.51 14.68
C VAL A 53 -31.48 -19.76 14.66
N GLY A 54 -32.11 -20.10 15.79
CA GLY A 54 -33.02 -21.25 15.87
C GLY A 54 -34.21 -21.15 14.92
N LEU A 55 -34.80 -19.95 14.75
CA LEU A 55 -35.86 -19.74 13.75
C LEU A 55 -35.37 -20.00 12.31
N LEU A 56 -34.15 -19.58 11.98
CA LEU A 56 -33.58 -19.81 10.65
C LEU A 56 -33.27 -21.30 10.42
N GLU A 57 -32.81 -22.00 11.46
CA GLU A 57 -32.62 -23.46 11.44
C GLU A 57 -33.93 -24.20 11.18
N ASP A 58 -34.97 -23.88 11.97
CA ASP A 58 -36.30 -24.51 11.89
C ASP A 58 -36.94 -24.33 10.51
N THR A 59 -36.68 -23.18 9.86
CA THR A 59 -37.21 -22.84 8.54
C THR A 59 -36.28 -23.20 7.38
N GLN A 60 -35.11 -23.79 7.67
CA GLN A 60 -34.06 -24.09 6.69
C GLN A 60 -33.64 -22.87 5.85
N THR A 61 -33.74 -21.68 6.44
CA THR A 61 -33.36 -20.43 5.78
C THR A 61 -31.84 -20.25 5.88
N PRO A 62 -31.13 -19.93 4.77
CA PRO A 62 -29.71 -19.67 4.81
C PRO A 62 -29.38 -18.55 5.79
N PHE A 63 -28.35 -18.76 6.60
CA PHE A 63 -27.96 -17.78 7.61
C PHE A 63 -27.30 -16.56 6.97
N PRO A 64 -27.80 -15.34 7.22
CA PRO A 64 -27.11 -14.14 6.78
C PRO A 64 -25.79 -13.99 7.57
N PRO A 65 -24.65 -13.77 6.90
CA PRO A 65 -23.32 -13.71 7.53
C PRO A 65 -23.23 -12.73 8.70
N ARG A 66 -23.87 -11.57 8.55
CA ARG A 66 -23.85 -10.53 9.58
C ARG A 66 -24.65 -10.91 10.82
N LEU A 67 -25.79 -11.60 10.67
CA LEU A 67 -26.56 -12.09 11.81
C LEU A 67 -25.77 -13.15 12.58
N LEU A 68 -25.14 -14.09 11.86
CA LEU A 68 -24.26 -15.09 12.48
C LEU A 68 -23.13 -14.43 13.26
N ALA A 69 -22.45 -13.46 12.63
CA ALA A 69 -21.34 -12.75 13.26
C ALA A 69 -21.79 -12.01 14.54
N SER A 70 -22.90 -11.28 14.48
CA SER A 70 -23.43 -10.54 15.64
C SER A 70 -23.94 -11.48 16.75
N ALA A 71 -24.62 -12.58 16.40
CA ALA A 71 -25.06 -13.57 17.38
C ALA A 71 -23.87 -14.28 18.07
N ALA A 72 -22.84 -14.68 17.31
CA ALA A 72 -21.63 -15.31 17.86
C ALA A 72 -20.86 -14.36 18.77
N ARG A 73 -20.77 -13.07 18.39
CA ARG A 73 -20.13 -12.03 19.21
C ARG A 73 -20.86 -11.84 20.53
N ALA A 74 -22.18 -11.70 20.49
CA ALA A 74 -23.00 -11.56 21.68
C ALA A 74 -22.85 -12.77 22.63
N LEU A 75 -22.90 -13.99 22.09
CA LEU A 75 -22.66 -15.23 22.84
C LEU A 75 -21.30 -15.22 23.53
N ARG A 76 -20.21 -14.95 22.79
CA ARG A 76 -18.86 -14.85 23.35
C ARG A 76 -18.76 -13.81 24.47
N ASN A 77 -19.29 -12.61 24.26
CA ASN A 77 -19.22 -11.51 25.22
C ASN A 77 -20.12 -11.75 26.45
N SER A 78 -21.15 -12.59 26.32
CA SER A 78 -21.96 -13.05 27.46
C SER A 78 -21.31 -14.20 28.26
N GLY A 79 -20.19 -14.76 27.78
CA GLY A 79 -19.46 -15.86 28.43
C GLY A 79 -19.73 -17.25 27.85
N ASP A 80 -20.64 -17.39 26.89
CA ASP A 80 -20.92 -18.67 26.23
C ASP A 80 -20.06 -18.85 24.96
N GLY A 81 -18.76 -19.07 25.19
CA GLY A 81 -17.80 -19.30 24.12
C GLY A 81 -18.08 -20.57 23.32
N GLU A 82 -18.61 -21.61 23.95
CA GLU A 82 -18.88 -22.90 23.28
C GLU A 82 -20.05 -22.81 22.31
N ALA A 83 -21.14 -22.11 22.67
CA ALA A 83 -22.22 -21.84 21.73
C ALA A 83 -21.76 -20.93 20.59
N ALA A 84 -20.97 -19.88 20.89
CA ALA A 84 -20.37 -19.03 19.87
C ALA A 84 -19.51 -19.84 18.89
N GLU A 85 -18.74 -20.80 19.40
CA GLU A 85 -17.91 -21.69 18.58
C GLU A 85 -18.73 -22.61 17.67
N ARG A 86 -19.81 -23.22 18.19
CA ARG A 86 -20.70 -24.05 17.37
C ARG A 86 -21.32 -23.23 16.24
N LEU A 87 -21.76 -22.00 16.55
CA LEU A 87 -22.35 -21.09 15.57
C LEU A 87 -21.33 -20.64 14.50
N LEU A 88 -20.10 -20.33 14.89
CA LEU A 88 -19.06 -19.99 13.91
C LEU A 88 -18.58 -21.21 13.12
N SER A 89 -18.69 -22.43 13.67
CA SER A 89 -18.37 -23.65 12.93
C SER A 89 -19.31 -23.86 11.75
N SER A 90 -20.61 -23.61 11.92
CA SER A 90 -21.57 -23.64 10.79
C SER A 90 -21.32 -22.50 9.79
N GLY A 91 -20.90 -21.33 10.28
CA GLY A 91 -20.54 -20.19 9.43
C GLY A 91 -19.29 -20.36 8.57
N SER A 92 -18.37 -21.30 8.88
CA SER A 92 -17.17 -21.53 8.05
C SER A 92 -17.53 -22.00 6.63
N ALA A 93 -18.59 -22.80 6.47
CA ALA A 93 -19.06 -23.26 5.16
C ALA A 93 -19.48 -22.09 4.24
N VAL A 94 -19.92 -20.97 4.82
CA VAL A 94 -20.30 -19.76 4.06
C VAL A 94 -19.06 -19.08 3.46
N LEU A 95 -17.93 -19.08 4.17
CA LEU A 95 -16.67 -18.57 3.63
C LEU A 95 -16.12 -19.47 2.52
N ASP A 96 -16.21 -20.78 2.71
CA ASP A 96 -15.75 -21.79 1.74
C ASP A 96 -16.61 -21.79 0.46
N ALA A 97 -17.89 -21.42 0.56
CA ALA A 97 -18.82 -21.33 -0.57
C ALA A 97 -18.61 -20.09 -1.47
N GLY A 98 -17.84 -19.09 -1.02
CA GLY A 98 -17.39 -17.98 -1.87
C GLY A 98 -17.66 -16.59 -1.30
N LEU A 99 -16.64 -16.03 -0.65
CA LEU A 99 -16.55 -14.64 -0.17
C LEU A 99 -16.88 -13.57 -1.24
N GLU A 100 -16.67 -13.86 -2.52
CA GLU A 100 -16.91 -12.93 -3.63
C GLU A 100 -18.39 -12.62 -3.86
N THR A 101 -19.29 -13.49 -3.39
CA THR A 101 -20.75 -13.32 -3.52
C THR A 101 -21.36 -12.45 -2.42
N LEU A 102 -20.60 -12.16 -1.37
CA LEU A 102 -21.05 -11.41 -0.20
C LEU A 102 -20.80 -9.92 -0.34
N ASP A 103 -21.70 -9.11 0.22
CA ASP A 103 -21.46 -7.69 0.39
C ASP A 103 -20.19 -7.46 1.24
N PRO A 104 -19.33 -6.48 0.89
CA PRO A 104 -18.07 -6.30 1.59
C PRO A 104 -18.18 -6.04 3.10
N MET A 105 -19.25 -5.41 3.55
CA MET A 105 -19.51 -5.20 4.98
C MET A 105 -19.81 -6.53 5.68
N ASP A 106 -20.71 -7.32 5.11
CA ASP A 106 -21.12 -8.61 5.69
C ASP A 106 -19.97 -9.62 5.72
N ALA A 107 -19.15 -9.64 4.66
CA ALA A 107 -17.91 -10.40 4.61
C ALA A 107 -16.95 -9.96 5.72
N GLY A 108 -16.77 -8.65 5.91
CA GLY A 108 -15.92 -8.11 6.97
C GLY A 108 -16.34 -8.54 8.37
N HIS A 109 -17.65 -8.53 8.67
CA HIS A 109 -18.15 -8.98 9.97
C HIS A 109 -17.86 -10.47 10.22
N LEU A 110 -18.12 -11.33 9.23
CA LEU A 110 -17.87 -12.77 9.37
C LEU A 110 -16.36 -13.08 9.47
N LEU A 111 -15.54 -12.42 8.65
CA LEU A 111 -14.08 -12.58 8.67
C LEU A 111 -13.48 -12.21 10.02
N MET A 112 -13.94 -11.11 10.66
CA MET A 112 -13.49 -10.72 11.99
C MET A 112 -13.74 -11.82 13.02
N GLU A 113 -14.97 -12.34 13.07
CA GLU A 113 -15.34 -13.35 14.07
C GLU A 113 -14.62 -14.69 13.86
N GLN A 114 -14.42 -15.10 12.60
CA GLN A 114 -13.66 -16.30 12.27
C GLN A 114 -12.16 -16.14 12.56
N ALA A 115 -11.60 -14.96 12.29
CA ALA A 115 -10.20 -14.66 12.57
C ALA A 115 -9.92 -14.69 14.08
N ASP A 116 -10.79 -14.07 14.88
CA ASP A 116 -10.67 -14.10 16.33
C ASP A 116 -10.84 -15.51 16.90
N ARG A 117 -11.76 -16.32 16.36
CA ARG A 117 -11.88 -17.74 16.70
C ARG A 117 -10.62 -18.54 16.37
N ALA A 118 -10.05 -18.38 15.18
CA ALA A 118 -8.81 -19.06 14.81
C ALA A 118 -7.66 -18.64 15.74
N ARG A 119 -7.61 -17.36 16.13
CA ARG A 119 -6.62 -16.83 17.05
C ARG A 119 -6.76 -17.42 18.46
N THR A 120 -7.97 -17.52 19.01
CA THR A 120 -8.19 -18.12 20.34
C THR A 120 -7.87 -19.60 20.38
N LYS A 121 -8.03 -20.33 19.26
CA LYS A 121 -7.61 -21.73 19.11
C LYS A 121 -6.10 -21.93 18.92
N GLY A 122 -5.34 -20.85 18.75
CA GLY A 122 -3.92 -20.92 18.44
C GLY A 122 -3.61 -21.30 16.98
N GLU A 123 -4.61 -21.29 16.09
CA GLU A 123 -4.44 -21.49 14.64
C GLU A 123 -3.88 -20.20 14.00
N LEU A 124 -2.73 -19.72 14.48
CA LEU A 124 -2.20 -18.39 14.19
C LEU A 124 -2.01 -18.13 12.69
N ALA A 125 -1.60 -19.14 11.91
CA ALA A 125 -1.47 -19.02 10.46
C ALA A 125 -2.82 -18.79 9.77
N ARG A 126 -3.87 -19.50 10.20
CA ARG A 126 -5.22 -19.32 9.67
C ARG A 126 -5.80 -17.96 10.08
N ALA A 127 -5.58 -17.58 11.34
CA ALA A 127 -6.00 -16.28 11.85
C ALA A 127 -5.36 -15.14 11.06
N GLU A 128 -4.06 -15.24 10.76
CA GLU A 128 -3.35 -14.27 9.93
C GLU A 128 -3.99 -14.12 8.54
N THR A 129 -4.26 -15.24 7.85
CA THR A 129 -4.92 -15.23 6.54
C THR A 129 -6.30 -14.58 6.60
N LEU A 130 -7.10 -14.88 7.62
CA LEU A 130 -8.44 -14.31 7.78
C LEU A 130 -8.37 -12.80 8.09
N PHE A 131 -7.42 -12.34 8.91
CA PHE A 131 -7.21 -10.91 9.14
C PHE A 131 -6.69 -10.19 7.89
N GLN A 132 -5.90 -10.84 7.03
CA GLN A 132 -5.50 -10.27 5.74
C GLN A 132 -6.69 -10.07 4.81
N GLN A 133 -7.56 -11.08 4.69
CA GLN A 133 -8.82 -10.96 3.93
C GLN A 133 -9.71 -9.86 4.52
N LEU A 134 -9.83 -9.79 5.85
CA LEU A 134 -10.59 -8.75 6.53
C LEU A 134 -10.10 -7.35 6.16
N ALA A 135 -8.79 -7.12 6.12
CA ALA A 135 -8.22 -5.83 5.74
C ALA A 135 -8.65 -5.42 4.32
N VAL A 136 -8.58 -6.35 3.35
CA VAL A 136 -9.01 -6.10 1.95
C VAL A 136 -10.49 -5.75 1.88
N TYR A 137 -11.35 -6.53 2.54
CA TYR A 137 -12.80 -6.29 2.52
C TYR A 137 -13.19 -5.01 3.28
N ALA A 138 -12.48 -4.68 4.36
CA ALA A 138 -12.67 -3.44 5.09
C ALA A 138 -12.24 -2.21 4.28
N GLU A 139 -11.20 -2.30 3.44
CA GLU A 139 -10.83 -1.24 2.50
C GLU A 139 -11.92 -1.04 1.44
N ARG A 140 -12.43 -2.14 0.85
CA ARG A 140 -13.55 -2.08 -0.11
C ARG A 140 -14.82 -1.47 0.47
N ALA A 141 -15.06 -1.69 1.76
CA ALA A 141 -16.21 -1.16 2.50
C ALA A 141 -16.00 0.25 3.07
N ASP A 142 -14.85 0.89 2.79
CA ASP A 142 -14.44 2.19 3.34
C ASP A 142 -14.53 2.25 4.89
N LYS A 143 -14.02 1.20 5.55
CA LYS A 143 -13.97 1.08 7.02
C LYS A 143 -12.55 1.15 7.54
N PRO A 144 -11.94 2.36 7.62
CA PRO A 144 -10.53 2.52 8.01
C PRO A 144 -10.22 1.97 9.41
N ILE A 145 -11.20 1.99 10.32
CA ILE A 145 -11.06 1.42 11.67
C ILE A 145 -10.85 -0.10 11.60
N ASN A 146 -11.64 -0.81 10.77
CA ASN A 146 -11.55 -2.26 10.66
C ASN A 146 -10.23 -2.69 9.98
N VAL A 147 -9.74 -1.89 9.03
CA VAL A 147 -8.42 -2.09 8.43
C VAL A 147 -7.31 -1.97 9.48
N ALA A 148 -7.39 -0.95 10.33
CA ALA A 148 -6.42 -0.75 11.41
C ALA A 148 -6.45 -1.90 12.43
N VAL A 149 -7.65 -2.35 12.83
CA VAL A 149 -7.82 -3.50 13.74
C VAL A 149 -7.22 -4.77 13.12
N ALA A 150 -7.55 -5.07 11.87
CA ALA A 150 -7.05 -6.26 11.17
C ALA A 150 -5.52 -6.27 11.10
N ARG A 151 -4.90 -5.14 10.71
CA ARG A 151 -3.45 -4.99 10.66
C ARG A 151 -2.78 -5.09 12.03
N GLY A 152 -3.39 -4.50 13.07
CA GLY A 152 -2.92 -4.64 14.45
C GLY A 152 -2.90 -6.10 14.91
N ARG A 153 -3.96 -6.87 14.60
CA ARG A 153 -4.02 -8.30 14.92
C ARG A 153 -2.98 -9.13 14.17
N ILE A 154 -2.69 -8.80 12.92
CA ILE A 154 -1.62 -9.44 12.15
C ILE A 154 -0.27 -9.18 12.84
N ALA A 155 -0.01 -7.94 13.25
CA ALA A 155 1.22 -7.59 13.96
C ALA A 155 1.37 -8.38 15.28
N ASP A 156 0.30 -8.48 16.09
CA ASP A 156 0.27 -9.29 17.31
C ASP A 156 0.62 -10.76 17.03
N ILE A 157 0.03 -11.34 15.97
CA ILE A 157 0.27 -12.73 15.56
C ILE A 157 1.73 -12.93 15.15
N LEU A 158 2.27 -12.04 14.32
CA LEU A 158 3.65 -12.12 13.87
C LEU A 158 4.64 -11.95 15.03
N GLN A 159 4.32 -11.08 16.00
CA GLN A 159 5.09 -10.92 17.22
C GLN A 159 5.06 -12.18 18.08
N ALA A 160 3.88 -12.77 18.31
CA ALA A 160 3.73 -14.01 19.08
C ALA A 160 4.53 -15.18 18.47
N ARG A 161 4.71 -15.18 17.14
CA ARG A 161 5.52 -16.17 16.42
C ARG A 161 7.01 -15.83 16.34
N GLY A 162 7.44 -14.68 16.86
CA GLY A 162 8.82 -14.18 16.72
C GLY A 162 9.22 -13.81 15.28
N GLN A 163 8.25 -13.65 14.38
CA GLN A 163 8.48 -13.45 12.94
C GLN A 163 8.45 -11.99 12.52
N LEU A 164 8.02 -11.07 13.39
CA LEU A 164 7.89 -9.65 13.06
C LEU A 164 9.23 -9.05 12.59
N GLY A 165 10.33 -9.38 13.29
CA GLY A 165 11.68 -8.95 12.92
C GLY A 165 12.15 -9.57 11.61
N ASP A 166 11.95 -10.87 11.43
CA ASP A 166 12.37 -11.61 10.22
C ASP A 166 11.68 -11.09 8.96
N VAL A 167 10.35 -10.93 9.02
CA VAL A 167 9.55 -10.43 7.88
C VAL A 167 9.96 -9.00 7.51
N ARG A 168 10.16 -8.12 8.50
CA ARG A 168 10.59 -6.74 8.25
C ARG A 168 12.02 -6.69 7.69
N SER A 169 12.94 -7.46 8.25
CA SER A 169 14.33 -7.53 7.78
C SER A 169 14.41 -8.06 6.35
N LYS A 170 13.66 -9.12 6.03
CA LYS A 170 13.59 -9.66 4.66
C LYS A 170 13.10 -8.61 3.66
N ALA A 171 12.05 -7.86 4.01
CA ALA A 171 11.55 -6.79 3.15
C ALA A 171 12.60 -5.69 2.95
N LEU A 172 13.36 -5.31 3.99
CA LEU A 172 14.45 -4.34 3.83
C LEU A 172 15.52 -4.84 2.85
N THR A 173 15.97 -6.09 3.01
CA THR A 173 16.96 -6.71 2.10
C THR A 173 16.46 -6.78 0.66
N GLN A 174 15.19 -7.14 0.44
CA GLN A 174 14.57 -7.11 -0.90
C GLN A 174 14.57 -5.69 -1.49
N GLY A 175 14.36 -4.67 -0.66
CA GLY A 175 14.43 -3.27 -1.07
C GLY A 175 15.79 -2.80 -1.53
N GLU A 176 16.83 -3.24 -0.83
CA GLU A 176 18.23 -2.98 -1.22
C GLU A 176 18.57 -3.69 -2.54
N ILE A 177 18.11 -4.93 -2.73
CA ILE A 177 18.26 -5.66 -3.99
C ILE A 177 17.56 -4.89 -5.12
N ALA A 178 16.33 -4.44 -4.91
CA ALA A 178 15.60 -3.65 -5.90
C ALA A 178 16.30 -2.32 -6.23
N ASP A 179 16.89 -1.63 -5.25
CA ASP A 179 17.69 -0.41 -5.49
C ASP A 179 18.92 -0.71 -6.37
N ILE A 180 19.63 -1.82 -6.11
CA ILE A 180 20.78 -2.25 -6.92
C ILE A 180 20.35 -2.59 -8.36
N LEU A 181 19.23 -3.30 -8.53
CA LEU A 181 18.70 -3.65 -9.83
C LEU A 181 18.27 -2.42 -10.62
N GLN A 182 17.61 -1.46 -9.97
CA GLN A 182 17.24 -0.17 -10.56
C GLN A 182 18.49 0.59 -11.04
N ALA A 183 19.54 0.67 -10.22
CA ALA A 183 20.80 1.32 -10.59
C ALA A 183 21.51 0.63 -11.78
N ARG A 184 21.26 -0.67 -11.99
CA ARG A 184 21.75 -1.44 -13.14
C ARG A 184 20.85 -1.35 -14.38
N GLY A 185 19.75 -0.60 -14.31
CA GLY A 185 18.75 -0.50 -15.38
C GLY A 185 17.83 -1.71 -15.50
N GLN A 186 17.87 -2.65 -14.55
CA GLN A 186 16.99 -3.83 -14.51
C GLN A 186 15.64 -3.46 -13.88
N LEU A 187 14.95 -2.51 -14.52
CA LEU A 187 13.75 -1.84 -13.99
C LEU A 187 12.56 -2.79 -13.79
N GLU A 188 12.39 -3.78 -14.67
CA GLU A 188 11.31 -4.78 -14.58
C GLU A 188 11.41 -5.62 -13.30
N GLU A 189 12.61 -6.14 -13.03
CA GLU A 189 12.88 -6.97 -11.85
C GLU A 189 12.79 -6.15 -10.57
N ALA A 190 13.33 -4.93 -10.58
CA ALA A 190 13.21 -4.01 -9.46
C ALA A 190 11.73 -3.70 -9.15
N LEU A 191 10.93 -3.44 -10.18
CA LEU A 191 9.49 -3.20 -10.02
C LEU A 191 8.78 -4.43 -9.46
N ARG A 192 9.08 -5.64 -9.97
CA ARG A 192 8.50 -6.89 -9.45
C ARG A 192 8.78 -7.06 -7.96
N ILE A 193 10.04 -6.92 -7.54
CA ILE A 193 10.40 -7.06 -6.12
C ILE A 193 9.67 -6.03 -5.25
N ARG A 194 9.59 -4.78 -5.70
CA ARG A 194 8.89 -3.73 -4.95
C ARG A 194 7.40 -4.03 -4.81
N THR A 195 6.74 -4.41 -5.90
CA THR A 195 5.28 -4.57 -5.95
C THR A 195 4.81 -5.91 -5.36
N GLU A 196 5.53 -7.01 -5.63
CA GLU A 196 5.10 -8.36 -5.26
C GLU A 196 5.72 -8.85 -3.94
N GLU A 197 6.88 -8.33 -3.54
CA GLU A 197 7.59 -8.82 -2.35
C GLU A 197 7.60 -7.81 -1.21
N GLN A 198 7.95 -6.54 -1.45
CA GLN A 198 8.05 -5.54 -0.38
C GLN A 198 6.70 -4.92 0.02
N LEU A 199 5.94 -4.42 -0.96
CA LEU A 199 4.70 -3.70 -0.71
C LEU A 199 3.71 -4.53 0.11
N PRO A 200 3.48 -5.84 -0.19
CA PRO A 200 2.56 -6.67 0.58
C PRO A 200 3.04 -6.88 2.02
N VAL A 201 4.34 -6.89 2.26
CA VAL A 201 4.89 -6.98 3.62
C VAL A 201 4.54 -5.73 4.43
N TYR A 202 4.80 -4.54 3.91
CA TYR A 202 4.48 -3.31 4.64
C TYR A 202 2.97 -3.09 4.79
N GLU A 203 2.16 -3.54 3.83
CA GLU A 203 0.70 -3.55 3.94
C GLU A 203 0.20 -4.51 5.03
N ARG A 204 0.75 -5.73 5.10
CA ARG A 204 0.46 -6.70 6.15
C ARG A 204 0.86 -6.18 7.53
N LEU A 205 2.00 -5.51 7.63
CA LEU A 205 2.50 -4.91 8.87
C LEU A 205 1.77 -3.62 9.26
N GLY A 206 0.98 -3.03 8.34
CA GLY A 206 0.39 -1.71 8.54
C GLY A 206 1.43 -0.59 8.67
N ASP A 207 2.65 -0.79 8.16
CA ASP A 207 3.71 0.21 8.18
C ASP A 207 3.47 1.23 7.07
N VAL A 208 2.60 2.21 7.36
CA VAL A 208 2.17 3.25 6.42
C VAL A 208 3.36 4.02 5.85
N ARG A 209 4.37 4.31 6.68
CA ARG A 209 5.56 5.04 6.25
C ARG A 209 6.37 4.23 5.23
N SER A 210 6.67 2.97 5.55
CA SER A 210 7.48 2.11 4.67
C SER A 210 6.74 1.74 3.40
N LYS A 211 5.41 1.59 3.47
CA LYS A 211 4.53 1.48 2.30
C LYS A 211 4.69 2.70 1.38
N ALA A 212 4.49 3.92 1.90
CA ALA A 212 4.57 5.15 1.12
C ALA A 212 5.96 5.34 0.48
N VAL A 213 7.03 5.06 1.23
CA VAL A 213 8.40 5.08 0.68
C VAL A 213 8.57 4.07 -0.46
N THR A 214 8.04 2.85 -0.31
CA THR A 214 8.12 1.81 -1.34
C THR A 214 7.35 2.21 -2.60
N GLN A 215 6.18 2.83 -2.44
CA GLN A 215 5.36 3.37 -3.53
C GLN A 215 6.04 4.54 -4.25
N GLY A 216 6.71 5.44 -3.53
CA GLY A 216 7.54 6.49 -4.13
C GLY A 216 8.65 5.90 -5.00
N LYS A 217 9.33 4.85 -4.53
CA LYS A 217 10.35 4.15 -5.34
C LYS A 217 9.76 3.40 -6.53
N ILE A 218 8.54 2.87 -6.42
CA ILE A 218 7.81 2.31 -7.57
C ILE A 218 7.56 3.40 -8.61
N ALA A 219 7.09 4.58 -8.17
CA ALA A 219 6.88 5.72 -9.07
C ALA A 219 8.18 6.17 -9.75
N ASP A 220 9.32 6.19 -9.04
CA ASP A 220 10.63 6.49 -9.66
C ASP A 220 10.99 5.49 -10.77
N ILE A 221 10.74 4.19 -10.56
CA ILE A 221 10.97 3.15 -11.57
C ILE A 221 10.04 3.34 -12.76
N LEU A 222 8.75 3.61 -12.53
CA LEU A 222 7.77 3.87 -13.58
C LEU A 222 8.13 5.12 -14.40
N GLN A 223 8.61 6.18 -13.74
CA GLN A 223 9.12 7.37 -14.40
C GLN A 223 10.31 7.03 -15.31
N ALA A 224 11.27 6.24 -14.83
CA ALA A 224 12.41 5.79 -15.63
C ALA A 224 11.99 4.91 -16.84
N ARG A 225 10.85 4.22 -16.76
CA ARG A 225 10.23 3.48 -17.87
C ARG A 225 9.40 4.36 -18.81
N GLY A 226 9.23 5.65 -18.52
CA GLY A 226 8.38 6.57 -19.28
C GLY A 226 6.88 6.46 -18.97
N GLN A 227 6.50 5.71 -17.94
CA GLN A 227 5.11 5.55 -17.49
C GLN A 227 4.71 6.69 -16.55
N LEU A 228 4.76 7.92 -17.08
CA LEU A 228 4.66 9.15 -16.28
C LEU A 228 3.28 9.34 -15.63
N GLU A 229 2.19 8.97 -16.31
CA GLU A 229 0.83 9.09 -15.78
C GLU A 229 0.62 8.22 -14.54
N GLU A 230 1.08 6.97 -14.58
CA GLU A 230 0.93 6.04 -13.46
C GLU A 230 1.83 6.42 -12.29
N ALA A 231 3.06 6.87 -12.56
CA ALA A 231 3.95 7.42 -11.54
C ALA A 231 3.32 8.64 -10.84
N LEU A 232 2.72 9.56 -11.62
CA LEU A 232 2.04 10.74 -11.08
C LEU A 232 0.86 10.31 -10.18
N ARG A 233 0.01 9.40 -10.65
CA ARG A 233 -1.15 8.87 -9.91
C ARG A 233 -0.74 8.33 -8.54
N ILE A 234 0.27 7.44 -8.51
CA ILE A 234 0.77 6.85 -7.26
C ILE A 234 1.28 7.93 -6.30
N LEU A 235 2.07 8.89 -6.81
CA LEU A 235 2.62 9.96 -5.97
C LEU A 235 1.53 10.86 -5.40
N THR A 236 0.51 11.23 -6.20
CA THR A 236 -0.55 12.16 -5.77
C THR A 236 -1.60 11.51 -4.89
N GLU A 237 -2.07 10.31 -5.26
CA GLU A 237 -3.21 9.67 -4.60
C GLU A 237 -2.78 8.85 -3.38
N GLU A 238 -1.59 8.24 -3.42
CA GLU A 238 -1.17 7.27 -2.40
C GLU A 238 -0.07 7.84 -1.50
N VAL A 239 1.05 8.28 -2.09
CA VAL A 239 2.25 8.68 -1.32
C VAL A 239 2.04 10.01 -0.59
N LEU A 240 1.54 11.03 -1.30
CA LEU A 240 1.30 12.35 -0.72
C LEU A 240 0.27 12.27 0.42
N ALA A 241 -0.85 11.60 0.18
CA ALA A 241 -1.90 11.39 1.18
C ALA A 241 -1.38 10.64 2.41
N ALA A 242 -0.50 9.64 2.23
CA ALA A 242 0.11 8.92 3.34
C ALA A 242 1.02 9.82 4.19
N PHE A 243 1.91 10.61 3.57
CA PHE A 243 2.80 11.51 4.33
C PHE A 243 2.07 12.69 4.98
N GLU A 244 0.99 13.18 4.37
CA GLU A 244 0.10 14.15 5.00
C GLU A 244 -0.54 13.59 6.27
N ARG A 245 -1.10 12.38 6.21
CA ARG A 245 -1.68 11.69 7.37
C ARG A 245 -0.66 11.43 8.48
N LEU A 246 0.59 11.17 8.11
CA LEU A 246 1.69 10.96 9.06
C LEU A 246 2.26 12.27 9.63
N GLY A 247 1.92 13.43 9.06
CA GLY A 247 2.54 14.71 9.40
C GLY A 247 4.03 14.79 9.03
N ASP A 248 4.51 13.94 8.11
CA ASP A 248 5.90 13.98 7.66
C ASP A 248 6.10 15.06 6.59
N VAL A 249 6.34 16.27 7.06
CA VAL A 249 6.50 17.46 6.22
C VAL A 249 7.68 17.32 5.25
N ARG A 250 8.77 16.65 5.65
CA ARG A 250 9.96 16.48 4.81
C ARG A 250 9.68 15.51 3.67
N SER A 251 9.11 14.34 3.97
CA SER A 251 8.80 13.35 2.93
C SER A 251 7.69 13.83 2.00
N LYS A 252 6.73 14.62 2.51
CA LYS A 252 5.74 15.32 1.68
C LYS A 252 6.42 16.25 0.66
N ALA A 253 7.36 17.09 1.10
CA ALA A 253 8.07 18.00 0.19
C ALA A 253 8.89 17.24 -0.87
N LEU A 254 9.57 16.16 -0.49
CA LEU A 254 10.27 15.29 -1.46
C LEU A 254 9.31 14.70 -2.51
N THR A 255 8.12 14.26 -2.08
CA THR A 255 7.07 13.73 -2.98
C THR A 255 6.58 14.80 -3.94
N GLN A 256 6.36 16.03 -3.46
CA GLN A 256 6.01 17.19 -4.29
C GLN A 256 7.12 17.50 -5.31
N GLY A 257 8.38 17.35 -4.94
CA GLY A 257 9.53 17.44 -5.83
C GLY A 257 9.52 16.43 -6.97
N GLN A 258 9.21 15.17 -6.67
CA GLN A 258 9.07 14.10 -7.66
C GLN A 258 7.91 14.38 -8.63
N ILE A 259 6.78 14.84 -8.10
CA ILE A 259 5.64 15.28 -8.93
C ILE A 259 6.07 16.42 -9.87
N ALA A 260 6.79 17.43 -9.36
CA ALA A 260 7.30 18.53 -10.18
C ALA A 260 8.27 18.06 -11.28
N ASP A 261 9.14 17.08 -10.99
CA ASP A 261 10.03 16.48 -12.00
C ASP A 261 9.25 15.79 -13.12
N ILE A 262 8.19 15.04 -12.78
CA ILE A 262 7.31 14.40 -13.78
C ILE A 262 6.56 15.45 -14.61
N LEU A 263 6.00 16.48 -13.98
CA LEU A 263 5.31 17.57 -14.68
C LEU A 263 6.25 18.32 -15.63
N GLN A 264 7.49 18.56 -15.20
CA GLN A 264 8.53 19.15 -16.06
C GLN A 264 8.82 18.26 -17.27
N ALA A 265 8.96 16.95 -17.08
CA ALA A 265 9.17 15.99 -18.17
C ALA A 265 7.99 15.95 -19.17
N ARG A 266 6.77 16.24 -18.71
CA ARG A 266 5.56 16.38 -19.56
C ARG A 266 5.42 17.77 -20.21
N GLY A 267 6.32 18.70 -19.94
CA GLY A 267 6.26 20.08 -20.44
C GLY A 267 5.29 20.99 -19.68
N GLN A 268 4.73 20.54 -18.55
CA GLN A 268 3.84 21.32 -17.68
C GLN A 268 4.66 22.22 -16.75
N LEU A 269 5.48 23.08 -17.35
CA LEU A 269 6.51 23.88 -16.65
C LEU A 269 5.94 24.85 -15.62
N ASP A 270 4.77 25.43 -15.88
CA ASP A 270 4.16 26.41 -14.97
C ASP A 270 3.72 25.76 -13.65
N GLU A 271 3.12 24.56 -13.71
CA GLU A 271 2.70 23.83 -12.51
C GLU A 271 3.90 23.23 -11.76
N ALA A 272 4.89 22.71 -12.48
CA ALA A 272 6.16 22.27 -11.89
C ALA A 272 6.86 23.41 -11.13
N LEU A 273 6.89 24.61 -11.71
CA LEU A 273 7.45 25.80 -11.07
C LEU A 273 6.67 26.16 -9.81
N ARG A 274 5.33 26.20 -9.89
CA ARG A 274 4.45 26.51 -8.76
C ARG A 274 4.73 25.59 -7.57
N ILE A 275 4.76 24.29 -7.79
CA ILE A 275 5.04 23.29 -6.74
C ILE A 275 6.42 23.55 -6.12
N ARG A 276 7.46 23.76 -6.93
CA ARG A 276 8.81 24.01 -6.39
C ARG A 276 8.91 25.29 -5.56
N THR A 277 8.24 26.36 -5.97
CA THR A 277 8.34 27.66 -5.30
C THR A 277 7.41 27.80 -4.10
N GLU A 278 6.19 27.29 -4.19
CA GLU A 278 5.14 27.51 -3.20
C GLU A 278 5.06 26.38 -2.17
N GLU A 279 5.43 25.15 -2.55
CA GLU A 279 5.27 23.97 -1.69
C GLU A 279 6.61 23.44 -1.14
N GLU A 280 7.61 23.19 -2.01
CA GLU A 280 8.91 22.62 -1.59
C GLU A 280 9.80 23.63 -0.85
N LEU A 281 10.11 24.75 -1.51
CA LEU A 281 11.13 25.68 -1.03
C LEU A 281 10.83 26.21 0.38
N PRO A 282 9.59 26.61 0.72
CA PRO A 282 9.26 27.06 2.07
C PRO A 282 9.37 25.96 3.13
N VAL A 283 9.22 24.69 2.75
CA VAL A 283 9.44 23.56 3.67
C VAL A 283 10.93 23.42 3.98
N TYR A 284 11.78 23.34 2.96
CA TYR A 284 13.23 23.17 3.19
C TYR A 284 13.85 24.37 3.92
N GLU A 285 13.34 25.58 3.68
CA GLU A 285 13.73 26.77 4.46
C GLU A 285 13.35 26.66 5.94
N ARG A 286 12.10 26.26 6.24
CA ARG A 286 11.66 26.06 7.63
C ARG A 286 12.41 24.94 8.33
N LEU A 287 12.77 23.88 7.60
CA LEU A 287 13.55 22.76 8.13
C LEU A 287 15.05 23.06 8.26
N GLY A 288 15.53 24.17 7.70
CA GLY A 288 16.96 24.49 7.64
C GLY A 288 17.76 23.54 6.74
N ASP A 289 17.12 22.85 5.80
CA ASP A 289 17.79 21.93 4.88
C ASP A 289 18.44 22.70 3.73
N VAL A 290 19.69 23.14 3.99
CA VAL A 290 20.48 23.93 3.03
C VAL A 290 20.71 23.18 1.72
N ARG A 291 20.87 21.85 1.78
CA ARG A 291 21.16 21.03 0.60
C ARG A 291 19.93 20.95 -0.29
N GLU A 292 18.79 20.54 0.25
CA GLU A 292 17.56 20.41 -0.56
C GLU A 292 17.08 21.77 -1.08
N LYS A 293 17.24 22.83 -0.27
CA LYS A 293 17.01 24.20 -0.75
C LYS A 293 17.82 24.54 -2.00
N ALA A 294 19.12 24.26 -1.99
CA ALA A 294 19.99 24.55 -3.13
C ALA A 294 19.61 23.72 -4.37
N VAL A 295 19.24 22.45 -4.17
CA VAL A 295 18.77 21.57 -5.23
C VAL A 295 17.46 22.09 -5.84
N THR A 296 16.46 22.44 -5.01
CA THR A 296 15.18 23.00 -5.48
C THR A 296 15.40 24.31 -6.24
N GLN A 297 16.29 25.19 -5.78
CA GLN A 297 16.62 26.44 -6.49
C GLN A 297 17.28 26.18 -7.86
N GLY A 298 18.17 25.18 -7.95
CA GLY A 298 18.75 24.76 -9.24
C GLY A 298 17.68 24.27 -10.21
N LYS A 299 16.76 23.41 -9.73
CA LYS A 299 15.66 22.91 -10.57
C LYS A 299 14.68 24.00 -10.98
N ILE A 300 14.42 25.00 -10.13
CA ILE A 300 13.64 26.20 -10.49
C ILE A 300 14.33 26.95 -11.65
N ALA A 301 15.65 27.13 -11.60
CA ALA A 301 16.40 27.80 -12.66
C ALA A 301 16.30 27.02 -13.99
N ASP A 302 16.40 25.69 -13.95
CA ASP A 302 16.25 24.83 -15.12
C ASP A 302 14.86 24.97 -15.76
N ILE A 303 13.79 24.99 -14.94
CA ILE A 303 12.42 25.19 -15.42
C ILE A 303 12.24 26.57 -16.04
N LEU A 304 12.77 27.62 -15.42
CA LEU A 304 12.70 28.99 -15.94
C LEU A 304 13.45 29.12 -17.28
N GLN A 305 14.60 28.46 -17.41
CA GLN A 305 15.36 28.41 -18.66
C GLN A 305 14.56 27.69 -19.76
N ALA A 306 13.99 26.53 -19.46
CA ALA A 306 13.15 25.78 -20.41
C ALA A 306 11.92 26.59 -20.85
N ARG A 307 11.28 27.32 -19.92
CA ARG A 307 10.15 28.22 -20.21
C ARG A 307 10.56 29.37 -21.12
N GLY A 308 11.75 29.95 -20.89
CA GLY A 308 12.32 31.01 -21.72
C GLY A 308 12.62 30.54 -23.15
N GLN A 309 13.15 29.32 -23.31
CA GLN A 309 13.39 28.71 -24.62
C GLN A 309 12.08 28.37 -25.36
N ALA A 310 11.07 27.85 -24.66
CA ALA A 310 9.75 27.58 -25.23
C ALA A 310 9.05 28.86 -25.73
N ARG A 311 9.19 29.97 -25.00
CA ARG A 311 8.67 31.29 -25.42
C ARG A 311 9.48 31.94 -26.53
N GLY A 312 10.81 31.79 -26.51
CA GLY A 312 11.71 32.30 -27.55
C GLY A 312 11.64 31.55 -28.88
N GLY A 313 11.30 30.25 -28.86
CA GLY A 313 11.11 29.43 -30.06
C GLY A 313 9.85 29.76 -30.88
N ALA A 314 8.86 30.42 -30.27
CA ALA A 314 7.67 30.91 -30.95
C ALA A 314 7.85 32.31 -31.60
N ALA A 315 9.02 32.95 -31.39
CA ALA A 315 9.34 34.26 -31.93
C ALA A 315 10.58 34.19 -32.85
N HIS A 316 10.34 33.73 -34.09
CA HIS A 316 11.04 34.05 -35.35
C HIS A 316 12.56 33.92 -35.47
N PRO A 317 13.05 33.31 -36.58
CA PRO A 317 14.31 33.73 -37.19
C PRO A 317 14.09 34.16 -38.66
N ASP A 318 13.51 35.35 -38.92
CA ASP A 318 13.89 36.07 -40.16
C ASP A 318 15.26 36.71 -39.93
N ARG A 319 16.29 36.00 -40.37
CA ARG A 319 17.60 36.60 -40.62
C ARG A 319 17.58 37.36 -41.94
N ARG A 320 17.11 38.61 -41.91
CA ARG A 320 17.69 39.67 -42.76
C ARG A 320 18.53 40.60 -41.90
N CYS A 321 19.81 40.29 -41.78
CA CYS A 321 20.86 41.27 -41.55
C CYS A 321 22.20 40.64 -41.96
N ALA A 322 22.45 40.63 -43.26
CA ALA A 322 23.79 40.47 -43.81
C ALA A 322 24.49 41.84 -43.76
N ARG A 323 25.34 42.06 -42.76
CA ARG A 323 26.51 42.95 -42.89
C ARG A 323 27.70 42.25 -42.24
N GLY A 324 28.69 42.00 -43.08
CA GLY A 324 29.65 40.93 -42.88
C GLY A 324 30.86 41.28 -42.05
N PHE A 325 31.65 40.23 -41.81
CA PHE A 325 33.10 40.25 -41.85
C PHE A 325 33.55 38.92 -42.44
N ARG A 326 34.20 38.98 -43.60
CA ARG A 326 34.94 37.87 -44.22
C ARG A 326 36.33 37.81 -43.59
N THR A 327 36.73 36.64 -43.11
CA THR A 327 38.14 36.22 -43.04
C THR A 327 38.25 34.74 -43.41
N PRO A 328 39.40 34.30 -43.96
CA PRO A 328 39.42 33.32 -45.05
C PRO A 328 39.61 31.87 -44.61
N ARG A 329 39.08 30.97 -45.44
CA ARG A 329 39.36 29.53 -45.46
C ARG A 329 40.87 29.25 -45.54
N ARG A 330 41.38 28.40 -44.65
CA ARG A 330 42.58 27.60 -44.91
C ARG A 330 42.15 26.21 -45.39
N ARG A 331 42.70 25.84 -46.55
CA ARG A 331 42.58 24.56 -47.25
C ARG A 331 44.00 24.00 -47.29
N ALA A 332 44.22 22.80 -46.76
CA ALA A 332 45.37 21.89 -46.99
C ALA A 332 45.39 20.86 -45.85
N LEU A 333 45.61 19.56 -46.02
CA LEU A 333 45.88 18.69 -47.16
C LEU A 333 45.60 17.24 -46.67
N GLU A 334 45.10 16.39 -47.56
CA GLU A 334 45.11 14.93 -47.44
C GLU A 334 46.50 14.36 -47.82
N GLY A 335 46.76 13.12 -47.39
CA GLY A 335 47.89 12.25 -47.77
C GLY A 335 48.52 11.65 -46.51
N GLY A 336 48.19 10.42 -46.10
CA GLY A 336 48.74 9.15 -46.62
C GLY A 336 50.00 8.79 -45.81
N ASP A 337 50.43 7.56 -45.58
CA ASP A 337 49.98 6.18 -45.70
C ASP A 337 50.99 5.38 -44.83
N ALA A 338 50.67 4.10 -44.57
CA ALA A 338 51.59 3.02 -44.20
C ALA A 338 52.19 2.94 -42.79
N GLY A 339 52.18 1.70 -42.25
CA GLY A 339 53.24 1.25 -41.34
C GLY A 339 52.78 0.33 -40.22
N GLU A 340 52.72 -0.97 -40.50
CA GLU A 340 52.71 -2.06 -39.52
C GLU A 340 53.76 -1.87 -38.42
N ASP A 341 53.45 -2.27 -37.18
CA ASP A 341 54.36 -3.17 -36.49
C ASP A 341 53.64 -4.00 -35.41
N ARG A 342 53.63 -5.32 -35.62
CA ARG A 342 53.40 -6.32 -34.58
C ARG A 342 54.74 -6.60 -33.90
N ARG A 343 54.79 -6.57 -32.57
CA ARG A 343 55.70 -7.37 -31.72
C ARG A 343 55.27 -7.22 -30.26
N HIS A 344 54.67 -8.26 -29.66
CA HIS A 344 55.31 -9.29 -28.83
C HIS A 344 55.96 -8.78 -27.53
N SER A 345 55.28 -9.01 -26.40
CA SER A 345 55.82 -9.51 -25.11
C SER A 345 54.60 -9.82 -24.22
N ALA A 346 54.26 -11.03 -23.75
CA ALA A 346 55.00 -12.17 -23.17
C ALA A 346 55.56 -11.90 -21.76
N GLY A 347 55.03 -12.66 -20.78
CA GLY A 347 55.54 -12.86 -19.40
C GLY A 347 54.73 -12.10 -18.33
N ALA A 348 54.25 -12.65 -17.21
CA ALA A 348 54.52 -13.90 -16.49
C ALA A 348 53.25 -14.29 -15.69
N ARG A 349 52.78 -15.54 -15.69
CA ARG A 349 53.14 -16.67 -14.81
C ARG A 349 53.06 -16.39 -13.30
N ALA A 350 52.00 -16.95 -12.70
CA ALA A 350 51.99 -17.88 -11.56
C ALA A 350 52.66 -17.49 -10.23
N ALA A 351 51.83 -17.46 -9.18
CA ALA A 351 52.20 -18.01 -7.87
C ALA A 351 51.04 -18.84 -7.31
N ARG A 352 51.21 -20.16 -7.34
CA ARG A 352 50.57 -21.13 -6.45
C ARG A 352 51.49 -21.29 -5.23
N GLY A 353 50.88 -21.56 -4.07
CA GLY A 353 51.51 -22.04 -2.83
C GLY A 353 50.60 -21.62 -1.67
N GLY A 354 49.83 -22.49 -1.02
CA GLY A 354 50.25 -23.70 -0.29
C GLY A 354 50.18 -23.34 1.19
N ALA A 355 49.09 -23.67 1.90
CA ALA A 355 48.85 -24.92 2.65
C ALA A 355 49.38 -24.90 4.11
N ALA A 356 48.58 -25.52 5.00
CA ALA A 356 48.81 -25.94 6.39
C ALA A 356 48.65 -24.86 7.50
N HIS A 357 47.61 -24.82 8.34
CA HIS A 357 47.08 -25.74 9.41
C HIS A 357 47.71 -25.44 10.82
N PRO A 358 47.20 -26.00 11.93
CA PRO A 358 46.39 -25.37 13.00
C PRO A 358 47.09 -25.15 14.36
N ASP A 359 46.48 -24.39 15.29
CA ASP A 359 46.52 -24.65 16.76
C ASP A 359 45.47 -23.78 17.48
N ARG A 360 44.48 -24.37 18.15
CA ARG A 360 44.39 -24.72 19.59
C ARG A 360 44.33 -23.55 20.59
N ARG A 361 43.19 -23.53 21.28
CA ARG A 361 42.93 -23.25 22.71
C ARG A 361 43.09 -21.81 23.23
N GLY A 362 41.94 -21.33 23.72
CA GLY A 362 41.75 -20.39 24.81
C GLY A 362 40.32 -20.58 25.29
#